data_AF-A0A4T0LNM6-F1
#
_entry.id   AF-A0A4T0LNM6-F1
#
_cell.length_a   1.000
_cell.length_b   1.000
_cell.length_c   1.000
_cell.angle_alpha   90.00
_cell.angle_beta   90.00
_cell.angle_gamma   90.00
#
_symmetry.space_group_name_H-M   'P 1'
#
loop_
_entity.id
_entity.type
_entity.pdbx_description
1 polymer ?
#
loop_
_entity_poly.entity_id
_entity_poly.type
_entity_poly.pdbx_seq_one_letter_code
_entity_poly.pdbx_strand_id
1 'polypeptide(L)'
;MKHKGRQFPSSVHSTMAGIIVPYMVAQAAMGIFLKLHIMEDTKLRAWVVKLHGITGKTFPIVGWVQVVFGIATVGSFCRGGALGQCLAHYIMGSAFIGYGIIYAVLLHIGAQSLISKGSSQEFVDSTVIMLWGIVNTFTEHHGGPWTHKDLQHTMLGVLWWSGGALGMFMSRKGNRSIIPAGIIIMTGYVMSAHEQAMEISTKVHAIFGYTLMTAGVTRIIDICFISNKEESSNLRTFQHLPPYLLILSGSLFMSATDEELRLADRNNFDHATYAMVIFSLSFLLYLLVTTNINLYRHLTQDGSKTDNNKDAEMQQYERISLEETQRQHPETIFDSSEH
;
A
#
# COMPACT_ATOMS: atom_id res chain seq x y z
N MET A 1 41.07 26.11 3.84
CA MET A 1 40.04 26.19 4.89
C MET A 1 38.99 25.11 4.61
N LYS A 2 38.99 24.00 5.36
CA LYS A 2 37.92 22.99 5.29
C LYS A 2 36.67 23.63 5.87
N HIS A 3 35.60 23.69 5.08
CA HIS A 3 34.33 24.26 5.52
C HIS A 3 33.86 23.46 6.74
N LYS A 4 33.90 24.09 7.93
CA LYS A 4 33.16 23.62 9.11
C LYS A 4 31.68 23.90 8.87
N GLY A 5 31.11 23.27 7.83
CA GLY A 5 29.67 23.27 7.60
C GLY A 5 28.98 22.71 8.83
N ARG A 6 27.74 23.15 9.10
CA ARG A 6 26.93 22.64 10.22
C ARG A 6 26.90 21.12 10.12
N GLN A 7 27.61 20.45 11.04
CA GLN A 7 27.52 19.01 11.16
C GLN A 7 26.21 18.73 11.89
N PHE A 8 25.20 18.34 11.14
CA PHE A 8 24.02 17.74 11.73
C PHE A 8 24.47 16.41 12.37
N PRO A 9 23.98 16.07 13.57
CA PRO A 9 24.29 14.81 14.19
C PRO A 9 23.85 13.66 13.28
N SER A 10 24.61 12.57 13.28
CA SER A 10 24.24 11.34 12.57
C SER A 10 22.82 10.93 12.97
N SER A 11 21.93 10.81 11.99
CA SER A 11 20.54 10.44 12.19
C SER A 11 20.14 9.25 11.31
N VAL A 12 19.09 8.54 11.71
CA VAL A 12 18.51 7.45 10.91
C VAL A 12 18.09 7.93 9.51
N HIS A 13 17.65 9.19 9.39
CA HIS A 13 17.36 9.82 8.09
C HIS A 13 18.62 10.01 7.24
N SER A 14 19.74 10.44 7.82
CA SER A 14 21.00 10.60 7.08
C SER A 14 21.60 9.25 6.66
N THR A 15 21.46 8.22 7.50
CA THR A 15 21.90 6.86 7.17
C THR A 15 21.06 6.30 6.03
N MET A 16 19.73 6.43 6.11
CA MET A 16 18.83 6.00 5.04
C MET A 16 19.03 6.82 3.75
N ALA A 17 19.39 8.11 3.84
CA ALA A 17 19.77 8.92 2.70
C ALA A 17 20.99 8.34 1.95
N GLY A 18 21.97 7.82 2.70
CA GLY A 18 23.12 7.10 2.13
C GLY A 18 22.75 5.83 1.36
N ILE A 19 21.57 5.26 1.59
CA ILE A 19 21.03 4.09 0.89
C ILE A 19 20.14 4.53 -0.29
N ILE A 20 19.23 5.48 -0.06
CA ILE A 20 18.22 5.88 -1.06
C ILE A 20 18.84 6.62 -2.25
N VAL A 21 19.91 7.40 -2.04
CA VAL A 21 20.56 8.14 -3.13
C VAL A 21 21.19 7.18 -4.15
N PRO A 22 22.07 6.22 -3.76
CA PRO A 22 22.54 5.18 -4.69
C PRO A 22 21.42 4.38 -5.33
N TYR A 23 20.37 4.06 -4.55
CA TYR A 23 19.19 3.36 -5.04
C TYR A 23 18.48 4.12 -6.17
N MET A 24 18.27 5.43 -6.02
CA MET A 24 17.67 6.29 -7.05
C MET A 24 18.58 6.43 -8.27
N VAL A 25 19.89 6.60 -8.06
CA VAL A 25 20.87 6.67 -9.14
C VAL A 25 20.88 5.37 -9.94
N ALA A 26 20.88 4.21 -9.27
CA ALA A 26 20.81 2.91 -9.93
C ALA A 26 19.50 2.75 -10.71
N GLN A 27 18.36 3.16 -10.14
CA GLN A 27 17.06 3.11 -10.82
C GLN A 27 17.04 3.97 -12.08
N ALA A 28 17.58 5.18 -12.02
CA ALA A 28 17.71 6.08 -13.16
C ALA A 28 18.66 5.53 -14.22
N ALA A 29 19.82 5.01 -13.82
CA ALA A 29 20.81 4.41 -14.72
C ALA A 29 20.23 3.20 -15.47
N MET A 30 19.55 2.30 -14.76
CA MET A 30 18.84 1.17 -15.39
C MET A 30 17.74 1.65 -16.34
N GLY A 31 16.97 2.67 -15.96
CA GLY A 31 15.94 3.25 -16.82
C GLY A 31 16.49 3.86 -18.11
N ILE A 32 17.59 4.63 -18.01
CA ILE A 32 18.30 5.20 -19.17
C ILE A 32 18.83 4.08 -20.06
N PHE A 33 19.50 3.08 -19.47
CA PHE A 33 20.02 1.92 -20.19
C PHE A 33 18.92 1.20 -20.99
N LEU A 34 17.75 0.96 -20.38
CA LEU A 34 16.63 0.31 -21.05
C LEU A 34 16.00 1.19 -22.14
N LYS A 35 15.91 2.51 -21.91
CA LYS A 35 15.32 3.47 -22.85
C LYS A 35 16.18 3.72 -24.09
N LEU A 36 17.50 3.60 -23.96
CA LEU A 36 18.45 3.73 -25.06
C LEU A 36 18.57 2.46 -25.92
N HIS A 37 17.75 1.42 -25.66
CA HIS A 37 17.74 0.16 -26.42
C HIS A 37 19.13 -0.49 -26.52
N ILE A 38 19.94 -0.36 -25.46
CA ILE A 38 21.29 -0.93 -25.42
C ILE A 38 21.17 -2.46 -25.21
N MET A 39 21.87 -3.24 -26.07
CA MET A 39 22.01 -4.70 -25.95
C MET A 39 20.68 -5.48 -25.94
N GLU A 40 19.83 -5.25 -26.94
CA GLU A 40 18.45 -5.76 -27.02
C GLU A 40 18.31 -7.28 -26.84
N ASP A 41 19.23 -8.06 -27.41
CA ASP A 41 19.15 -9.54 -27.43
C ASP A 41 19.97 -10.22 -26.33
N THR A 42 20.43 -9.48 -25.33
CA THR A 42 21.29 -10.04 -24.29
C THR A 42 20.53 -10.48 -23.04
N LYS A 43 21.03 -11.56 -22.40
CA LYS A 43 20.56 -11.98 -21.07
C LYS A 43 20.73 -10.89 -20.01
N LEU A 44 21.71 -10.01 -20.18
CA LEU A 44 21.95 -8.87 -19.30
C LEU A 44 20.76 -7.90 -19.31
N ARG A 45 20.25 -7.50 -20.49
CA ARG A 45 19.10 -6.62 -20.59
C ARG A 45 17.86 -7.23 -19.94
N ALA A 46 17.59 -8.52 -20.16
CA ALA A 46 16.48 -9.22 -19.53
C ALA A 46 16.56 -9.17 -17.98
N TRP A 47 17.76 -9.28 -17.42
CA TRP A 47 17.98 -9.14 -15.97
C TRP A 47 17.78 -7.69 -15.50
N VAL A 48 18.27 -6.71 -16.25
CA VAL A 48 18.08 -5.28 -15.93
C VAL A 48 16.60 -4.88 -15.98
N VAL A 49 15.80 -5.40 -16.92
CA VAL A 49 14.34 -5.19 -16.94
C VAL A 49 13.68 -5.69 -15.65
N LYS A 50 14.04 -6.92 -15.21
CA LYS A 50 13.51 -7.49 -13.96
C LYS A 50 13.90 -6.63 -12.76
N LEU A 51 15.18 -6.26 -12.64
CA LEU A 51 15.64 -5.42 -11.55
C LEU A 51 14.95 -4.06 -11.54
N HIS A 52 15.00 -3.32 -12.65
CA HIS A 52 14.35 -2.02 -12.80
C HIS A 52 12.86 -2.07 -12.43
N GLY A 53 12.19 -3.17 -12.79
CA GLY A 53 10.80 -3.41 -12.45
C GLY A 53 10.55 -3.72 -10.96
N ILE A 54 11.48 -4.35 -10.26
CA ILE A 54 11.39 -4.64 -8.81
C ILE A 54 11.71 -3.39 -8.00
N THR A 55 12.80 -2.69 -8.32
CA THR A 55 13.20 -1.42 -7.69
C THR A 55 12.15 -0.33 -7.96
N GLY A 56 11.56 -0.28 -9.16
CA GLY A 56 10.46 0.65 -9.42
C GLY A 56 9.24 0.41 -8.52
N LYS A 57 8.85 -0.86 -8.31
CA LYS A 57 7.69 -1.21 -7.46
C LYS A 57 7.92 -1.01 -5.97
N THR A 58 9.16 -1.08 -5.51
CA THR A 58 9.52 -0.87 -4.09
C THR A 58 9.74 0.61 -3.73
N PHE A 59 9.73 1.51 -4.73
CA PHE A 59 9.94 2.95 -4.55
C PHE A 59 9.01 3.61 -3.51
N PRO A 60 7.69 3.34 -3.48
CA PRO A 60 6.81 3.92 -2.47
C PRO A 60 7.17 3.51 -1.04
N ILE A 61 7.65 2.28 -0.85
CA ILE A 61 8.04 1.75 0.47
C ILE A 61 9.33 2.43 0.95
N VAL A 62 10.35 2.45 0.10
CA VAL A 62 11.64 3.08 0.41
C VAL A 62 11.47 4.57 0.68
N GLY A 63 10.65 5.25 -0.14
CA GLY A 63 10.31 6.65 0.04
C GLY A 63 9.56 6.91 1.35
N TRP A 64 8.58 6.06 1.70
CA TRP A 64 7.85 6.16 2.96
C TRP A 64 8.77 6.07 4.18
N VAL A 65 9.69 5.08 4.19
CA VAL A 65 10.69 4.93 5.26
C VAL A 65 11.56 6.19 5.40
N GLN A 66 12.00 6.77 4.29
CA GLN A 66 12.79 8.01 4.32
C GLN A 66 12.00 9.20 4.91
N VAL A 67 10.71 9.31 4.59
CA VAL A 67 9.81 10.34 5.12
C VAL A 67 9.62 10.16 6.63
N VAL A 68 9.30 8.96 7.08
CA VAL A 68 9.11 8.64 8.51
C VAL A 68 10.39 8.93 9.32
N PHE A 69 11.55 8.51 8.81
CA PHE A 69 12.84 8.84 9.45
C PHE A 69 13.13 10.34 9.43
N GLY A 70 12.66 11.07 8.41
CA GLY A 70 12.71 12.53 8.36
C GLY A 70 11.90 13.17 9.49
N ILE A 71 10.66 12.72 9.70
CA ILE A 71 9.79 13.17 10.80
C ILE A 71 10.48 12.93 12.15
N ALA A 72 10.97 11.71 12.39
CA ALA A 72 11.70 11.37 13.61
C ALA A 72 12.92 12.29 13.83
N THR A 73 13.65 12.60 12.75
CA THR A 73 14.86 13.42 12.82
C THR A 73 14.56 14.89 13.09
N VAL A 74 13.56 15.47 12.41
CA VAL A 74 13.16 16.87 12.59
C VAL A 74 12.61 17.10 13.99
N GLY A 75 11.77 16.20 14.48
CA GLY A 75 11.23 16.27 15.85
C GLY A 75 12.24 15.88 16.93
N SER A 76 13.39 15.29 16.55
CA SER A 76 14.31 14.62 17.47
C SER A 76 13.62 13.57 18.35
N PHE A 77 12.60 12.92 17.81
CA PHE A 77 11.81 11.88 18.47
C PHE A 77 12.49 10.51 18.40
N CYS A 78 11.93 9.57 19.13
CA CYS A 78 12.26 8.15 19.11
C CYS A 78 13.69 7.85 19.56
N ARG A 79 14.12 8.51 20.65
CA ARG A 79 15.45 8.33 21.25
C ARG A 79 15.35 7.80 22.68
N GLY A 80 16.36 7.04 23.11
CA GLY A 80 16.44 6.51 24.48
C GLY A 80 15.20 5.69 24.86
N GLY A 81 14.65 5.95 26.05
CA GLY A 81 13.51 5.21 26.60
C GLY A 81 12.19 5.34 25.83
N ALA A 82 12.06 6.31 24.92
CA ALA A 82 10.87 6.49 24.09
C ALA A 82 10.85 5.58 22.83
N LEU A 83 11.98 4.94 22.50
CA LEU A 83 12.14 4.21 21.24
C LEU A 83 11.09 3.11 21.03
N GLY A 84 10.79 2.31 22.07
CA GLY A 84 9.82 1.22 21.96
C GLY A 84 8.40 1.73 21.66
N GLN A 85 7.97 2.79 22.33
CA GLN A 85 6.65 3.41 22.12
C GLN A 85 6.55 4.01 20.71
N CYS A 86 7.59 4.71 20.28
CA CYS A 86 7.72 5.25 18.93
C CYS A 86 7.62 4.16 17.85
N LEU A 87 8.41 3.09 17.99
CA LEU A 87 8.42 1.99 17.02
C LEU A 87 7.04 1.35 16.90
N ALA A 88 6.36 1.13 18.03
CA ALA A 88 5.00 0.61 18.04
C ALA A 88 4.06 1.50 17.22
N HIS A 89 4.06 2.82 17.46
CA HIS A 89 3.19 3.77 16.75
C HIS A 89 3.54 3.90 15.27
N TYR A 90 4.83 4.04 14.95
CA TYR A 90 5.28 4.25 13.58
C TYR A 90 5.07 3.01 12.71
N ILE A 91 5.36 1.82 13.23
CA ILE A 91 5.17 0.56 12.48
C ILE A 91 3.68 0.27 12.29
N MET A 92 2.88 0.28 13.37
CA MET A 92 1.45 -0.03 13.28
C MET A 92 0.68 1.03 12.49
N GLY A 93 0.97 2.31 12.70
CA GLY A 93 0.35 3.40 11.95
C GLY A 93 0.69 3.33 10.46
N SER A 94 1.95 3.06 10.13
CA SER A 94 2.38 2.80 8.74
C SER A 94 1.69 1.56 8.14
N ALA A 95 1.43 0.51 8.94
CA ALA A 95 0.74 -0.68 8.48
C ALA A 95 -0.72 -0.38 8.08
N PHE A 96 -1.45 0.42 8.87
CA PHE A 96 -2.80 0.87 8.50
C PHE A 96 -2.81 1.76 7.25
N ILE A 97 -1.84 2.68 7.12
CA ILE A 97 -1.67 3.49 5.90
C ILE A 97 -1.39 2.59 4.70
N GLY A 98 -0.43 1.67 4.82
CA GLY A 98 -0.09 0.71 3.77
C GLY A 98 -1.27 -0.17 3.37
N TYR A 99 -2.06 -0.63 4.34
CA TYR A 99 -3.27 -1.39 4.08
C TYR A 99 -4.31 -0.56 3.30
N GLY A 100 -4.54 0.70 3.69
CA GLY A 100 -5.43 1.61 2.95
C GLY A 100 -4.95 1.87 1.51
N ILE A 101 -3.63 1.99 1.28
CA ILE A 101 -3.04 2.13 -0.06
C ILE A 101 -3.25 0.85 -0.88
N ILE A 102 -2.95 -0.33 -0.32
CA ILE A 102 -3.14 -1.62 -0.99
C ILE A 102 -4.62 -1.79 -1.36
N TYR A 103 -5.53 -1.47 -0.44
CA TYR A 103 -6.96 -1.48 -0.72
C TYR A 103 -7.26 -0.53 -1.89
N ALA A 104 -6.84 0.74 -1.86
CA ALA A 104 -7.07 1.66 -2.98
C ALA A 104 -6.57 1.11 -4.33
N VAL A 105 -5.38 0.49 -4.36
CA VAL A 105 -4.85 -0.18 -5.56
C VAL A 105 -5.75 -1.33 -6.02
N LEU A 106 -6.23 -2.17 -5.10
CA LEU A 106 -7.15 -3.27 -5.41
C LEU A 106 -8.47 -2.77 -5.98
N LEU A 107 -9.03 -1.69 -5.45
CA LEU A 107 -10.25 -1.07 -5.98
C LEU A 107 -10.07 -0.53 -7.39
N HIS A 108 -8.96 0.13 -7.68
CA HIS A 108 -8.75 0.81 -8.95
C HIS A 108 -8.23 -0.09 -10.08
N ILE A 109 -7.44 -1.11 -9.75
CA ILE A 109 -6.68 -1.92 -10.73
C ILE A 109 -6.81 -3.43 -10.44
N GLY A 110 -6.83 -3.83 -9.17
CA GLY A 110 -6.71 -5.24 -8.78
C GLY A 110 -8.00 -6.06 -8.79
N ALA A 111 -9.17 -5.43 -8.81
CA ALA A 111 -10.47 -6.10 -8.66
C ALA A 111 -10.68 -7.18 -9.74
N GLN A 112 -10.41 -6.86 -11.01
CA GLN A 112 -10.57 -7.82 -12.12
C GLN A 112 -9.59 -9.01 -12.02
N SER A 113 -8.34 -8.77 -11.58
CA SER A 113 -7.35 -9.85 -11.44
C SER A 113 -7.65 -10.79 -10.27
N LEU A 114 -8.30 -10.30 -9.21
CA LEU A 114 -8.73 -11.15 -8.10
C LEU A 114 -9.93 -12.01 -8.51
N ILE A 115 -10.89 -11.42 -9.22
CA ILE A 115 -12.06 -12.12 -9.77
C ILE A 115 -11.62 -13.24 -10.72
N SER A 116 -10.68 -12.97 -11.63
CA SER A 116 -10.20 -13.99 -12.59
C SER A 116 -9.49 -15.18 -11.93
N LYS A 117 -8.92 -14.99 -10.74
CA LYS A 117 -8.29 -16.05 -9.93
C LYS A 117 -9.25 -16.75 -8.97
N GLY A 118 -10.54 -16.39 -8.97
CA GLY A 118 -11.54 -16.96 -8.05
C GLY A 118 -11.32 -16.59 -6.58
N SER A 119 -10.58 -15.51 -6.30
CA SER A 119 -10.32 -15.01 -4.96
C SER A 119 -11.11 -13.73 -4.71
N SER A 120 -11.61 -13.54 -3.48
CA SER A 120 -12.26 -12.29 -3.08
C SER A 120 -11.26 -11.37 -2.38
N GLN A 121 -11.49 -10.06 -2.46
CA GLN A 121 -10.67 -9.08 -1.74
C GLN A 121 -10.64 -9.40 -0.23
N GLU A 122 -11.77 -9.84 0.30
CA GLU A 122 -11.94 -10.19 1.71
C GLU A 122 -11.05 -11.36 2.14
N PHE A 123 -10.71 -12.27 1.23
CA PHE A 123 -9.74 -13.33 1.50
C PHE A 123 -8.33 -12.77 1.70
N VAL A 124 -7.93 -11.79 0.88
CA VAL A 124 -6.66 -11.08 1.01
C VAL A 124 -6.64 -10.28 2.32
N ASP A 125 -7.68 -9.48 2.56
CA ASP A 125 -7.85 -8.69 3.79
C ASP A 125 -7.75 -9.60 5.04
N SER A 126 -8.44 -10.74 5.03
CA SER A 126 -8.42 -11.72 6.12
C SER A 126 -7.04 -12.36 6.32
N THR A 127 -6.30 -12.59 5.23
CA THR A 127 -4.94 -13.15 5.31
C THR A 127 -3.98 -12.16 5.96
N VAL A 128 -4.05 -10.88 5.59
CA VAL A 128 -3.22 -9.82 6.20
C VAL A 128 -3.55 -9.68 7.68
N ILE A 129 -4.83 -9.60 8.03
CA ILE A 129 -5.28 -9.53 9.43
C ILE A 129 -4.79 -10.75 10.22
N MET A 130 -4.88 -11.95 9.62
CA MET A 130 -4.43 -13.17 10.29
C MET A 130 -2.93 -13.16 10.60
N LEU A 131 -2.11 -12.90 9.57
CA LEU A 131 -0.66 -12.90 9.72
C LEU A 131 -0.18 -11.83 10.68
N TRP A 132 -0.76 -10.63 10.61
CA TRP A 132 -0.45 -9.56 11.56
C TRP A 132 -0.84 -9.92 13.00
N GLY A 133 -2.03 -10.52 13.17
CA GLY A 133 -2.50 -10.99 14.47
C GLY A 133 -1.56 -12.02 15.11
N ILE A 134 -1.01 -12.95 14.32
CA ILE A 134 -0.04 -13.93 14.80
C ILE A 134 1.21 -13.22 15.32
N VAL A 135 1.79 -12.32 14.53
CA VAL A 135 2.97 -11.56 14.95
C VAL A 135 2.67 -10.81 16.24
N ASN A 136 1.60 -10.03 16.27
CA ASN A 136 1.23 -9.21 17.42
C ASN A 136 1.00 -10.04 18.69
N THR A 137 0.35 -11.21 18.60
CA THR A 137 0.15 -12.10 19.74
C THR A 137 1.46 -12.57 20.37
N PHE A 138 2.48 -12.86 19.55
CA PHE A 138 3.72 -13.48 20.04
C PHE A 138 4.87 -12.49 20.26
N THR A 139 4.74 -11.23 19.83
CA THR A 139 5.81 -10.23 19.97
C THR A 139 5.54 -9.13 20.99
N GLU A 140 4.30 -8.98 21.48
CA GLU A 140 3.95 -7.84 22.34
C GLU A 140 4.57 -7.94 23.75
N HIS A 141 4.60 -9.13 24.34
CA HIS A 141 5.17 -9.32 25.67
C HIS A 141 6.68 -9.55 25.59
N HIS A 142 7.45 -8.60 26.12
CA HIS A 142 8.92 -8.61 26.08
C HIS A 142 9.57 -9.20 27.36
N GLY A 143 8.79 -9.92 28.18
CA GLY A 143 9.21 -10.51 29.45
C GLY A 143 8.81 -9.66 30.67
N GLY A 144 8.94 -10.24 31.87
CA GLY A 144 8.55 -9.60 33.14
C GLY A 144 7.09 -9.86 33.54
N PRO A 145 6.57 -9.17 34.57
CA PRO A 145 5.17 -9.28 34.96
C PRO A 145 4.25 -8.72 33.89
N TRP A 146 3.11 -9.39 33.66
CA TRP A 146 2.09 -8.92 32.73
C TRP A 146 1.49 -7.59 33.20
N THR A 147 1.52 -6.60 32.32
CA THR A 147 0.81 -5.33 32.51
C THR A 147 -0.58 -5.36 31.85
N HIS A 148 -1.46 -4.44 32.25
CA HIS A 148 -2.76 -4.29 31.61
C HIS A 148 -2.63 -4.01 30.10
N LYS A 149 -1.63 -3.22 29.72
CA LYS A 149 -1.30 -2.91 28.33
C LYS A 149 -0.90 -4.16 27.54
N ASP A 150 -0.01 -4.97 28.10
CA ASP A 150 0.44 -6.22 27.45
C ASP A 150 -0.74 -7.15 27.20
N LEU A 151 -1.63 -7.30 28.19
CA LEU A 151 -2.80 -8.15 28.06
C LEU A 151 -3.75 -7.65 26.96
N GLN A 152 -4.08 -6.35 26.96
CA GLN A 152 -4.96 -5.77 25.96
C GLN A 152 -4.39 -5.93 24.54
N HIS A 153 -3.12 -5.59 24.33
CA HIS A 153 -2.48 -5.67 23.03
C HIS A 153 -2.30 -7.13 22.56
N THR A 154 -1.92 -8.05 23.46
CA THR A 154 -1.79 -9.48 23.13
C THR A 154 -3.15 -10.07 22.73
N MET A 155 -4.21 -9.75 23.49
CA MET A 155 -5.58 -10.21 23.18
C MET A 155 -6.12 -9.60 21.89
N LEU A 156 -5.73 -8.36 21.55
CA LEU A 156 -6.03 -7.77 20.25
C LEU A 156 -5.39 -8.58 19.11
N GLY A 157 -4.15 -9.05 19.29
CA GLY A 157 -3.52 -9.99 18.36
C GLY A 157 -4.31 -11.29 18.22
N VAL A 158 -4.82 -11.83 19.35
CA VAL A 158 -5.62 -13.07 19.35
C VAL A 158 -6.92 -12.89 18.57
N LEU A 159 -7.62 -11.78 18.79
CA LEU A 159 -8.81 -11.39 18.03
C LEU A 159 -8.50 -11.34 16.52
N TRP A 160 -7.38 -10.73 16.14
CA TRP A 160 -6.98 -10.57 14.74
C TRP A 160 -6.69 -11.92 14.09
N TRP A 161 -5.86 -12.78 14.68
CA TRP A 161 -5.53 -14.03 13.99
C TRP A 161 -6.69 -15.03 13.94
N SER A 162 -7.46 -15.15 15.03
CA SER A 162 -8.63 -16.03 15.06
C SER A 162 -9.75 -15.54 14.14
N GLY A 163 -10.04 -14.24 14.16
CA GLY A 163 -11.00 -13.61 13.26
C GLY A 163 -10.55 -13.65 11.80
N GLY A 164 -9.26 -13.43 11.54
CA GLY A 164 -8.68 -13.53 10.20
C GLY A 164 -8.81 -14.94 9.63
N ALA A 165 -8.55 -15.97 10.42
CA ALA A 165 -8.76 -17.36 10.01
C ALA A 165 -10.23 -17.65 9.65
N LEU A 166 -11.19 -17.16 10.45
CA LEU A 166 -12.62 -17.24 10.14
C LEU A 166 -12.96 -16.48 8.84
N GLY A 167 -12.44 -15.28 8.67
CA GLY A 167 -12.62 -14.46 7.48
C GLY A 167 -12.12 -15.16 6.21
N MET A 168 -10.94 -15.78 6.27
CA MET A 168 -10.41 -16.59 5.18
C MET A 168 -11.33 -17.77 4.85
N PHE A 169 -11.81 -18.49 5.87
CA PHE A 169 -12.70 -19.64 5.69
C PHE A 169 -14.02 -19.27 5.01
N MET A 170 -14.63 -18.14 5.42
CA MET A 170 -15.88 -17.64 4.85
C MET A 170 -15.71 -17.05 3.45
N SER A 171 -14.53 -16.50 3.15
CA SER A 171 -14.22 -15.87 1.86
C SER A 171 -13.74 -16.84 0.78
N ARG A 172 -13.70 -18.15 1.07
CA ARG A 172 -13.29 -19.18 0.10
C ARG A 172 -14.16 -19.17 -1.15
N LYS A 173 -13.57 -19.55 -2.29
CA LYS A 173 -14.23 -19.60 -3.61
C LYS A 173 -14.80 -18.24 -4.07
N GLY A 174 -14.17 -17.14 -3.66
CA GLY A 174 -14.59 -15.80 -4.06
C GLY A 174 -15.89 -15.33 -3.40
N ASN A 175 -16.23 -15.89 -2.25
CA ASN A 175 -17.35 -15.43 -1.43
C ASN A 175 -16.99 -14.11 -0.74
N ARG A 176 -17.99 -13.24 -0.60
CA ARG A 176 -17.88 -11.97 0.11
C ARG A 176 -18.09 -12.22 1.61
N SER A 177 -17.36 -11.51 2.45
CA SER A 177 -17.39 -11.66 3.90
C SER A 177 -17.22 -10.33 4.60
N ILE A 178 -18.06 -10.05 5.59
CA ILE A 178 -17.95 -8.85 6.43
C ILE A 178 -16.99 -9.02 7.61
N ILE A 179 -16.46 -10.24 7.82
CA ILE A 179 -15.63 -10.56 8.99
C ILE A 179 -14.40 -9.65 9.13
N PRO A 180 -13.62 -9.36 8.07
CA PRO A 180 -12.50 -8.41 8.17
C PRO A 180 -12.94 -7.03 8.67
N ALA A 181 -14.05 -6.51 8.16
CA ALA A 181 -14.58 -5.22 8.57
C ALA A 181 -15.04 -5.24 10.04
N GLY A 182 -15.65 -6.34 10.49
CA GLY A 182 -16.03 -6.54 11.89
C GLY A 182 -14.83 -6.52 12.84
N ILE A 183 -13.71 -7.14 12.47
CA ILE A 183 -12.46 -7.12 13.26
C ILE A 183 -11.91 -5.70 13.38
N ILE A 184 -11.94 -4.94 12.28
CA ILE A 184 -11.52 -3.53 12.25
C ILE A 184 -12.43 -2.68 13.16
N ILE A 185 -13.75 -2.89 13.16
CA ILE A 185 -14.69 -2.21 14.07
C ILE A 185 -14.37 -2.53 15.53
N MET A 186 -14.20 -3.81 15.87
CA MET A 186 -13.88 -4.22 17.23
C MET A 186 -12.55 -3.65 17.71
N THR A 187 -11.57 -3.60 16.82
CA THR A 187 -10.28 -2.94 17.10
C THR A 187 -10.49 -1.46 17.41
N GLY A 188 -11.25 -0.75 16.57
CA GLY A 188 -11.54 0.66 16.79
C GLY A 188 -12.28 0.91 18.12
N TYR A 189 -13.22 0.03 18.49
CA TYR A 189 -13.90 0.10 19.78
C TYR A 189 -12.93 -0.04 20.96
N VAL A 190 -12.10 -1.10 20.98
CA VAL A 190 -11.12 -1.33 22.06
C VAL A 190 -10.16 -0.15 22.17
N MET A 191 -9.66 0.34 21.03
CA MET A 191 -8.71 1.46 21.01
C MET A 191 -9.37 2.78 21.40
N SER A 192 -10.68 2.93 21.20
CA SER A 192 -11.40 4.12 21.64
C SER A 192 -11.54 4.24 23.17
N ALA A 193 -11.42 3.11 23.86
CA ALA A 193 -11.43 3.00 25.32
C ALA A 193 -10.03 2.80 25.91
N HIS A 194 -8.97 2.92 25.11
CA HIS A 194 -7.61 2.67 25.54
C HIS A 194 -7.02 3.90 26.25
N GLU A 195 -6.96 3.85 27.58
CA GLU A 195 -6.40 4.93 28.40
C GLU A 195 -4.89 5.07 28.20
N GLN A 196 -4.43 6.31 28.08
CA GLN A 196 -3.02 6.67 27.96
C GLN A 196 -2.58 7.53 29.14
N ALA A 197 -1.26 7.66 29.32
CA ALA A 197 -0.68 8.45 30.40
C ALA A 197 -1.00 9.95 30.32
N MET A 198 -1.37 10.45 29.13
CA MET A 198 -1.71 11.85 28.90
C MET A 198 -3.13 11.97 28.35
N GLU A 199 -3.89 12.95 28.85
CA GLU A 199 -5.28 13.16 28.41
C GLU A 199 -5.37 13.41 26.90
N ILE A 200 -4.51 14.26 26.34
CA ILE A 200 -4.44 14.50 24.89
C ILE A 200 -4.23 13.19 24.11
N SER A 201 -3.41 12.28 24.63
CA SER A 201 -3.15 10.98 23.99
C SER A 201 -4.36 10.07 24.04
N THR A 202 -5.04 9.98 25.19
CA THR A 202 -6.31 9.24 25.32
C THR A 202 -7.35 9.75 24.33
N LYS A 203 -7.50 11.07 24.17
CA LYS A 203 -8.46 11.67 23.23
C LYS A 203 -8.07 11.43 21.77
N VAL A 204 -6.80 11.52 21.41
CA VAL A 204 -6.33 11.23 20.04
C VAL A 204 -6.50 9.74 19.70
N HIS A 205 -6.22 8.84 20.64
CA HIS A 205 -6.50 7.40 20.49
C HIS A 205 -8.00 7.12 20.35
N ALA A 206 -8.85 7.86 21.05
CA ALA A 206 -10.31 7.80 20.87
C ALA A 206 -10.73 8.18 19.44
N ILE A 207 -10.19 9.27 18.90
CA ILE A 207 -10.47 9.71 17.52
C ILE A 207 -9.96 8.67 16.51
N PHE A 208 -8.78 8.09 16.74
CA PHE A 208 -8.27 6.97 15.95
C PHE A 208 -9.25 5.79 15.95
N GLY A 209 -9.74 5.39 17.13
CA GLY A 209 -10.71 4.30 17.29
C GLY A 209 -12.03 4.55 16.55
N TYR A 210 -12.62 5.74 16.71
CA TYR A 210 -13.85 6.12 16.00
C TYR A 210 -13.67 6.17 14.48
N THR A 211 -12.52 6.64 14.02
CA THR A 211 -12.18 6.63 12.59
C THR A 211 -12.09 5.21 12.06
N LEU A 212 -11.45 4.31 12.82
CA LEU A 212 -11.29 2.91 12.44
C LEU A 212 -12.63 2.15 12.43
N MET A 213 -13.51 2.42 13.41
CA MET A 213 -14.89 1.92 13.40
C MET A 213 -15.65 2.40 12.15
N THR A 214 -15.53 3.68 11.81
CA THR A 214 -16.16 4.25 10.62
C THR A 214 -15.62 3.61 9.34
N ALA A 215 -14.31 3.33 9.26
CA ALA A 215 -13.71 2.60 8.14
C ALA A 215 -14.33 1.21 7.96
N GLY A 216 -14.53 0.48 9.06
CA GLY A 216 -15.17 -0.83 9.02
C GLY A 216 -16.67 -0.76 8.66
N VAL A 217 -17.42 0.20 9.18
CA VAL A 217 -18.84 0.39 8.84
C VAL A 217 -19.01 0.72 7.35
N THR A 218 -18.22 1.66 6.84
CA THR A 218 -18.25 2.03 5.43
C THR A 218 -17.82 0.87 4.54
N ARG A 219 -16.89 0.02 5.00
CA ARG A 219 -16.55 -1.24 4.32
C ARG A 219 -17.72 -2.22 4.27
N ILE A 220 -18.46 -2.40 5.37
CA ILE A 220 -19.67 -3.25 5.36
C ILE A 220 -20.68 -2.72 4.35
N ILE A 221 -20.91 -1.41 4.34
CA ILE A 221 -21.82 -0.77 3.38
C ILE A 221 -21.36 -1.03 1.94
N ASP A 222 -20.07 -0.88 1.67
CA ASP A 222 -19.48 -1.16 0.35
C ASP A 222 -19.70 -2.62 -0.06
N ILE A 223 -19.38 -3.58 0.81
CA ILE A 223 -19.52 -5.01 0.53
C ILE A 223 -20.98 -5.42 0.29
N CYS A 224 -21.92 -4.89 1.08
CA CYS A 224 -23.31 -5.33 1.07
C CYS A 224 -24.16 -4.63 0.00
N PHE A 225 -23.86 -3.38 -0.35
CA PHE A 225 -24.78 -2.54 -1.14
C PHE A 225 -24.17 -1.90 -2.39
N ILE A 226 -22.85 -1.84 -2.52
CA ILE A 226 -22.20 -1.01 -3.55
C ILE A 226 -21.36 -1.84 -4.51
N SER A 227 -20.47 -2.68 -3.99
CA SER A 227 -19.58 -3.52 -4.77
C SER A 227 -20.34 -4.68 -5.41
N ASN A 228 -20.61 -4.58 -6.72
CA ASN A 228 -21.12 -5.69 -7.53
C ASN A 228 -19.97 -6.39 -8.27
N LYS A 229 -20.06 -7.72 -8.44
CA LYS A 229 -19.03 -8.53 -9.12
C LYS A 229 -18.78 -8.14 -10.59
N GLU A 230 -19.71 -7.47 -11.25
CA GLU A 230 -19.71 -7.26 -12.70
C GLU A 230 -19.33 -5.85 -13.15
N GLU A 231 -19.39 -4.84 -12.27
CA GLU A 231 -19.27 -3.43 -12.67
C GLU A 231 -17.88 -2.89 -12.31
N SER A 232 -16.94 -2.92 -13.27
CA SER A 232 -15.50 -2.70 -13.01
C SER A 232 -14.84 -1.56 -13.80
N SER A 233 -15.59 -0.66 -14.41
CA SER A 233 -14.97 0.44 -15.18
C SER A 233 -14.72 1.70 -14.33
N ASN A 234 -15.66 2.08 -13.46
CA ASN A 234 -15.61 3.33 -12.69
C ASN A 234 -15.87 3.10 -11.20
N LEU A 235 -14.92 3.55 -10.37
CA LEU A 235 -15.04 3.49 -8.93
C LEU A 235 -16.08 4.52 -8.45
N ARG A 236 -17.02 4.10 -7.60
CA ARG A 236 -18.03 5.00 -7.04
C ARG A 236 -17.41 5.85 -5.93
N THR A 237 -17.85 7.11 -5.79
CA THR A 237 -17.33 8.06 -4.79
C THR A 237 -17.28 7.47 -3.37
N PHE A 238 -18.30 6.71 -2.98
CA PHE A 238 -18.35 6.09 -1.65
C PHE A 238 -17.22 5.07 -1.41
N GLN A 239 -16.74 4.38 -2.44
CA GLN A 239 -15.70 3.35 -2.31
C GLN A 239 -14.32 3.94 -2.01
N HIS A 240 -14.15 5.26 -2.13
CA HIS A 240 -12.96 5.96 -1.65
C HIS A 240 -12.93 6.09 -0.13
N LEU A 241 -14.07 5.99 0.54
CA LEU A 241 -14.18 6.25 1.97
C LEU A 241 -13.47 5.20 2.83
N PRO A 242 -13.62 3.87 2.62
CA PRO A 242 -12.89 2.87 3.40
C PRO A 242 -11.35 3.02 3.33
N PRO A 243 -10.69 3.09 2.16
CA PRO A 243 -9.23 3.23 2.10
C PRO A 243 -8.75 4.59 2.64
N TYR A 244 -9.50 5.67 2.43
CA TYR A 244 -9.18 6.97 3.03
C TYR A 244 -9.21 6.92 4.56
N LEU A 245 -10.27 6.36 5.15
CA LEU A 245 -10.41 6.27 6.61
C LEU A 245 -9.34 5.37 7.23
N LEU A 246 -8.88 4.32 6.55
CA LEU A 246 -7.73 3.52 6.97
C LEU A 246 -6.42 4.32 6.97
N ILE A 247 -6.19 5.14 5.94
CA ILE A 247 -5.02 6.03 5.88
C ILE A 247 -5.07 7.10 6.97
N LEU A 248 -6.25 7.70 7.18
CA LEU A 248 -6.47 8.67 8.25
C LEU A 248 -6.24 8.04 9.63
N SER A 249 -6.83 6.88 9.87
CA SER A 249 -6.67 6.12 11.12
C SER A 249 -5.19 5.79 11.37
N GLY A 250 -4.48 5.28 10.36
CA GLY A 250 -3.04 5.02 10.47
C GLY A 250 -2.20 6.28 10.69
N SER A 251 -2.60 7.42 10.12
CA SER A 251 -1.92 8.71 10.33
C SER A 251 -2.12 9.21 11.77
N LEU A 252 -3.34 9.13 12.29
CA LEU A 252 -3.65 9.47 13.69
C LEU A 252 -2.83 8.60 14.64
N PHE A 253 -2.85 7.28 14.44
CA PHE A 253 -2.09 6.35 15.27
C PHE A 253 -0.59 6.58 15.19
N MET A 254 -0.04 6.77 13.99
CA MET A 254 1.38 7.06 13.80
C MET A 254 1.81 8.32 14.55
N SER A 255 0.96 9.35 14.54
CA SER A 255 1.24 10.64 15.18
C SER A 255 0.96 10.69 16.68
N ALA A 256 0.42 9.62 17.28
CA ALA A 256 0.03 9.59 18.69
C ALA A 256 1.18 9.17 19.62
N THR A 257 2.42 9.50 19.26
CA THR A 257 3.57 9.22 20.13
C THR A 257 3.57 10.14 21.34
N ASP A 258 4.11 9.62 22.43
CA ASP A 258 4.24 10.35 23.69
C ASP A 258 5.06 11.64 23.53
N GLU A 259 6.09 11.62 22.68
CA GLU A 259 6.94 12.80 22.44
C GLU A 259 6.27 13.83 21.53
N GLU A 260 5.58 13.40 20.47
CA GLU A 260 4.84 14.29 19.56
C GLU A 260 3.69 14.99 20.27
N LEU A 261 2.89 14.24 21.04
CA LEU A 261 1.75 14.80 21.73
C LEU A 261 2.15 15.72 22.88
N ARG A 262 3.27 15.44 23.58
CA ARG A 262 3.86 16.41 24.54
C ARG A 262 4.34 17.67 23.86
N LEU A 263 4.85 17.59 22.63
CA LEU A 263 5.23 18.77 21.88
C LEU A 263 3.99 19.58 21.46
N ALA A 264 2.93 18.91 21.00
CA ALA A 264 1.67 19.54 20.65
C ALA A 264 1.05 20.26 21.86
N ASP A 265 0.93 19.56 22.99
CA ASP A 265 0.37 20.09 24.24
C ASP A 265 1.15 21.31 24.74
N ARG A 266 2.50 21.26 24.72
CA ARG A 266 3.36 22.41 25.07
C ARG A 266 3.17 23.63 24.16
N ASN A 267 2.70 23.43 22.93
CA ASN A 267 2.40 24.51 21.99
C ASN A 267 0.92 24.91 22.01
N ASN A 268 0.15 24.49 23.03
CA ASN A 268 -1.27 24.77 23.20
C ASN A 268 -2.17 24.17 22.11
N PHE A 269 -1.77 23.05 21.50
CA PHE A 269 -2.65 22.28 20.64
C PHE A 269 -3.51 21.37 21.52
N ASP A 270 -4.82 21.54 21.47
CA ASP A 270 -5.75 20.56 21.99
C ASP A 270 -5.87 19.36 21.02
N HIS A 271 -6.48 18.28 21.50
CA HIS A 271 -6.67 17.05 20.73
C HIS A 271 -7.45 17.29 19.42
N ALA A 272 -8.41 18.23 19.40
CA ALA A 272 -9.20 18.55 18.22
C ALA A 272 -8.38 19.30 17.16
N THR A 273 -7.63 20.33 17.56
CA THR A 273 -6.73 21.07 16.65
C THR A 273 -5.66 20.15 16.10
N TYR A 274 -5.08 19.31 16.95
CA TYR A 274 -4.12 18.28 16.52
C TYR A 274 -4.74 17.34 15.47
N ALA A 275 -5.93 16.79 15.75
CA ALA A 275 -6.61 15.91 14.82
C ALA A 275 -6.92 16.58 13.48
N MET A 276 -7.33 17.85 13.44
CA MET A 276 -7.58 18.58 12.18
C MET A 276 -6.32 18.71 11.31
N VAL A 277 -5.15 18.90 11.92
CA VAL A 277 -3.87 18.89 11.21
C VAL A 277 -3.63 17.51 10.59
N ILE A 278 -3.81 16.44 11.35
CA ILE A 278 -3.64 15.07 10.85
C ILE A 278 -4.66 14.73 9.76
N PHE A 279 -5.90 15.20 9.87
CA PHE A 279 -6.93 15.04 8.85
C PHE A 279 -6.48 15.70 7.54
N SER A 280 -5.99 16.94 7.63
CA SER A 280 -5.46 17.68 6.48
C SER A 280 -4.28 16.95 5.82
N LEU A 281 -3.34 16.44 6.61
CA LEU A 281 -2.21 15.66 6.09
C LEU A 281 -2.67 14.35 5.43
N SER A 282 -3.66 13.67 6.00
CA SER A 282 -4.22 12.44 5.44
C SER A 282 -4.96 12.68 4.11
N PHE A 283 -5.63 13.83 3.94
CA PHE A 283 -6.21 14.23 2.66
C PHE A 283 -5.13 14.41 1.59
N LEU A 284 -4.02 15.09 1.92
CA LEU A 284 -2.89 15.26 0.99
C LEU A 284 -2.25 13.92 0.64
N LEU A 285 -2.11 13.02 1.62
CA LEU A 285 -1.59 11.68 1.39
C LEU A 285 -2.52 10.86 0.48
N TYR A 286 -3.83 10.92 0.71
CA TYR A 286 -4.81 10.23 -0.13
C TYR A 286 -4.90 10.82 -1.54
N LEU A 287 -4.78 12.14 -1.68
CA LEU A 287 -4.64 12.81 -2.95
C LEU A 287 -3.41 12.29 -3.70
N LEU A 288 -2.25 12.23 -3.04
CA LEU A 288 -1.03 11.68 -3.62
C LEU A 288 -1.25 10.25 -4.11
N VAL A 289 -1.85 9.38 -3.29
CA VAL A 289 -2.12 7.97 -3.62
C VAL A 289 -3.03 7.86 -4.85
N THR A 290 -4.17 8.56 -4.84
CA THR A 290 -5.16 8.49 -5.93
C THR A 290 -4.64 9.10 -7.23
N THR A 291 -3.89 10.21 -7.16
CA THR A 291 -3.21 10.79 -8.34
C THR A 291 -2.21 9.81 -8.94
N ASN A 292 -1.39 9.14 -8.12
CA ASN A 292 -0.43 8.14 -8.62
C ASN A 292 -1.12 6.93 -9.26
N ILE A 293 -2.20 6.43 -8.66
CA ILE A 293 -3.00 5.33 -9.21
C ILE A 293 -3.61 5.73 -10.55
N ASN A 294 -4.20 6.93 -10.65
CA ASN A 294 -4.80 7.43 -11.88
C ASN A 294 -3.74 7.66 -12.98
N LEU A 295 -2.58 8.20 -12.62
CA LEU A 295 -1.45 8.35 -13.54
C LEU A 295 -0.99 6.99 -14.07
N TYR A 296 -0.83 6.00 -13.19
CA TYR A 296 -0.48 4.64 -13.59
C TYR A 296 -1.50 4.03 -14.56
N ARG A 297 -2.80 4.21 -14.28
CA ARG A 297 -3.87 3.72 -15.17
C ARG A 297 -3.81 4.37 -16.55
N HIS A 298 -3.61 5.69 -16.61
CA HIS A 298 -3.46 6.40 -17.89
C HIS A 298 -2.27 5.87 -18.69
N LEU A 299 -1.09 5.81 -18.06
CA LEU A 299 0.14 5.37 -18.73
C LEU A 299 0.08 3.92 -19.22
N THR A 300 -0.64 3.04 -18.52
CA THR A 300 -0.75 1.62 -18.88
C THR A 300 -1.85 1.34 -19.91
N GLN A 301 -2.97 2.07 -19.87
CA GLN A 301 -4.04 1.94 -20.87
C GLN A 301 -3.60 2.47 -22.24
N ASP A 302 -2.87 3.59 -22.30
CA ASP A 302 -2.36 4.12 -23.55
C ASP A 302 -1.25 3.25 -24.16
N GLY A 303 -0.40 2.65 -23.31
CA GLY A 303 0.61 1.67 -23.73
C GLY A 303 -0.02 0.42 -24.36
N SER A 304 -1.04 -0.15 -23.71
CA SER A 304 -1.78 -1.31 -24.21
C SER A 304 -2.43 -1.06 -25.57
N LYS A 305 -3.04 0.12 -25.78
CA LYS A 305 -3.65 0.47 -27.07
C LYS A 305 -2.61 0.61 -28.17
N THR A 306 -1.45 1.19 -27.85
CA THR A 306 -0.36 1.40 -28.80
C THR A 306 0.27 0.08 -29.24
N ASP A 307 0.51 -0.85 -28.32
CA ASP A 307 1.06 -2.17 -28.63
C ASP A 307 0.08 -3.01 -29.45
N ASN A 308 -1.20 -3.04 -29.07
CA ASN A 308 -2.24 -3.74 -29.86
C ASN A 308 -2.35 -3.21 -31.30
N ASN A 309 -2.19 -1.90 -31.50
CA ASN A 309 -2.26 -1.31 -32.83
C ASN A 309 -1.04 -1.69 -33.69
N LYS A 310 0.15 -1.75 -33.09
CA LYS A 310 1.37 -2.21 -33.76
C LYS A 310 1.32 -3.69 -34.13
N ASP A 311 0.79 -4.53 -33.25
CA ASP A 311 0.61 -5.95 -33.52
C ASP A 311 -0.40 -6.17 -34.66
N ALA A 312 -1.48 -5.39 -34.69
CA ALA A 312 -2.46 -5.41 -35.77
C ALA A 312 -1.85 -4.96 -37.11
N GLU A 313 -1.04 -3.90 -37.11
CA GLU A 313 -0.31 -3.44 -38.29
C GLU A 313 0.69 -4.49 -38.79
N MET A 314 1.50 -5.11 -37.90
CA MET A 314 2.43 -6.18 -38.28
C MET A 314 1.70 -7.38 -38.89
N GLN A 315 0.60 -7.84 -38.28
CA GLN A 315 -0.20 -8.93 -38.83
C GLN A 315 -0.79 -8.59 -40.21
N GLN A 316 -1.12 -7.32 -40.44
CA GLN A 316 -1.60 -6.86 -41.74
C GLN A 316 -0.47 -6.88 -42.78
N TYR A 317 0.73 -6.41 -42.45
CA TYR A 317 1.90 -6.50 -43.34
C TYR A 317 2.26 -7.96 -43.68
N GLU A 318 2.25 -8.85 -42.69
CA GLU A 318 2.55 -10.26 -42.89
C GLU A 318 1.55 -10.93 -43.83
N ARG A 319 0.24 -10.65 -43.67
CA ARG A 319 -0.79 -11.10 -44.62
C ARG A 319 -0.55 -10.60 -46.04
N ILE A 320 -0.27 -9.31 -46.22
CA ILE A 320 -0.01 -8.73 -47.56
C ILE A 320 1.22 -9.39 -48.20
N SER A 321 2.29 -9.63 -47.43
CA SER A 321 3.50 -10.28 -47.94
C SER A 321 3.26 -11.73 -48.38
N LEU A 322 2.41 -12.47 -47.67
CA LEU A 322 2.01 -13.84 -48.04
C LEU A 322 1.17 -13.86 -49.32
N GLU A 323 0.23 -12.92 -49.45
CA GLU A 323 -0.59 -12.78 -50.67
C GLU A 323 0.23 -12.36 -51.90
N GLU A 324 1.25 -11.50 -51.73
CA GLU A 324 2.17 -11.15 -52.81
C GLU A 324 3.06 -12.33 -53.22
N THR A 325 3.53 -13.12 -52.25
CA THR A 325 4.33 -14.33 -52.50
C THR A 325 3.51 -15.39 -53.25
N GLN A 326 2.25 -15.61 -52.86
CA GLN A 326 1.32 -16.50 -53.58
C GLN A 326 0.98 -16.00 -55.00
N ARG A 327 0.95 -14.68 -55.22
CA ARG A 327 0.74 -14.11 -56.56
C ARG A 327 1.96 -14.26 -57.48
N GLN A 328 3.18 -14.26 -56.93
CA GLN A 328 4.41 -14.43 -57.71
C GLN A 328 4.73 -15.91 -58.03
N HIS A 329 4.26 -16.85 -57.21
CA HIS A 329 4.33 -18.29 -57.47
C HIS A 329 2.92 -18.90 -57.48
N PRO A 330 2.16 -18.76 -58.58
CA PRO A 330 0.95 -19.57 -58.74
C PRO A 330 1.38 -21.04 -58.75
N GLU A 331 0.88 -21.83 -57.79
CA GLU A 331 1.03 -23.29 -57.84
C GLU A 331 0.52 -23.77 -59.20
N THR A 332 1.43 -24.19 -60.06
CA THR A 332 1.09 -24.92 -61.28
C THR A 332 0.55 -26.28 -60.85
N ILE A 333 -0.75 -26.33 -60.60
CA ILE A 333 -1.50 -27.58 -60.55
C ILE A 333 -1.51 -28.12 -61.99
N PHE A 334 -0.52 -28.94 -62.32
CA PHE A 334 -0.56 -29.79 -63.49
C PHE A 334 -1.48 -30.96 -63.15
N ASP A 335 -2.74 -30.84 -63.52
CA ASP A 335 -3.66 -31.97 -63.66
C ASP A 335 -3.15 -32.84 -64.82
N SER A 336 -2.45 -33.92 -64.50
CA SER A 336 -2.13 -34.97 -65.45
C SER A 336 -3.21 -36.05 -65.38
N SER A 337 -4.39 -35.74 -65.91
CA SER A 337 -5.34 -36.73 -66.42
C SER A 337 -5.41 -36.57 -67.95
N GLU A 338 -5.14 -37.69 -68.64
CA GLU A 338 -5.21 -37.96 -70.10
C GLU A 338 -3.88 -38.46 -70.71
N HIS A 339 -3.54 -39.74 -70.48
CA HIS A 339 -3.61 -40.81 -71.50
C HIS A 339 -3.20 -42.18 -70.95
#